data_AF-A0A4R6IFK7-F1
#
_entry.id   AF-A0A4R6IFK7-F1
#
_cell.length_a   1.000
_cell.length_b   1.000
_cell.length_c   1.000
_cell.angle_alpha   90.00
_cell.angle_beta   90.00
_cell.angle_gamma   90.00
#
_symmetry.space_group_name_H-M   'P 1'
#
loop_
_entity.id
_entity.type
_entity.pdbx_description
1 polymer ?
#
loop_
_entity_poly.entity_id
_entity_poly.type
_entity_poly.pdbx_seq_one_letter_code
_entity_poly.pdbx_strand_id
1 'polypeptide(L)'
;MKTTLKKYLIFSFIGTILTAGLISVVACTIKDDNNQEKPREFTKIEVDLNSMPESSKANTNFESFYQDAFDSAINGIPSVYIGRNSSQYFITSFLNMLAQHEISKLDDSIKNELIFLIDKVVYDPEKTGLESRFSFGELLNTNPEFKIYSNLKQVDPSFQNLDYSVVPQDRENEISAIEELKSYLSKQLEKNPNQKFDFYIPDISFFHLARSAVSEGMVLDFILEHANKIVLFSDGNVSTARNYAERLVENSSKWSEMIESISESDKNFEAIKNFYKKNINNELPSWLSTNMLRKKIRLYNIVTDENHLENKEDIGYDRHDSPLDFYKVSKDLGLENRLSSQYQTLTKLNANSFSELVTHGWENYDPNKRNIIFTGSSLFRHYDTAKRDKLRLDDQLYALYELHKVFEAFAKKYPLDEYNYFFKLHPYYRAGDESLLYINKLAPNIQNPIILNSGISFESLLAFEKNNLDVNGTSILFDKNDINSDVLVPKTSIIGAQPSSTVVIATLHYLSQAFGISLNQASKFINASNYILPSSYHLVQRDIKYVDPSEAKRANQDQMEAIYSESINLGVFPQVTAFPSANEFIEKYLGQGASFNPYLKTSKSN
;
A
#
# COMPACT_ATOMS: atom_id res chain seq x y z
N MET A 1 -48.79 -11.69 -61.44
CA MET A 1 -48.26 -10.33 -61.15
C MET A 1 -48.11 -10.20 -59.64
N LYS A 2 -46.90 -9.81 -59.17
CA LYS A 2 -46.51 -9.19 -57.87
C LYS A 2 -47.41 -9.49 -56.65
N THR A 3 -46.98 -10.06 -55.52
CA THR A 3 -45.70 -10.12 -54.78
C THR A 3 -45.89 -11.19 -53.69
N THR A 4 -45.11 -12.28 -53.64
CA THR A 4 -43.88 -12.52 -52.80
C THR A 4 -44.05 -12.20 -51.31
N LEU A 5 -43.63 -13.00 -50.31
CA LEU A 5 -43.46 -14.44 -50.04
C LEU A 5 -43.02 -14.50 -48.56
N LYS A 6 -43.68 -15.35 -47.76
CA LYS A 6 -43.21 -16.08 -46.55
C LYS A 6 -42.82 -15.36 -45.24
N LYS A 7 -43.68 -15.61 -44.23
CA LYS A 7 -43.55 -16.53 -43.08
C LYS A 7 -42.56 -16.26 -41.91
N TYR A 8 -43.18 -16.08 -40.73
CA TYR A 8 -43.01 -16.76 -39.43
C TYR A 8 -41.76 -16.55 -38.52
N LEU A 9 -42.07 -15.98 -37.34
CA LEU A 9 -41.83 -16.45 -35.95
C LEU A 9 -40.42 -16.42 -35.29
N ILE A 10 -40.44 -15.81 -34.08
CA ILE A 10 -39.81 -16.20 -32.79
C ILE A 10 -38.42 -15.63 -32.39
N PHE A 11 -38.51 -14.79 -31.34
CA PHE A 11 -37.69 -14.57 -30.12
C PHE A 11 -36.20 -14.18 -30.13
N SER A 12 -35.96 -13.19 -29.25
CA SER A 12 -34.85 -13.06 -28.29
C SER A 12 -33.72 -12.09 -28.61
N PHE A 13 -33.49 -11.19 -27.64
CA PHE A 13 -32.23 -10.53 -27.26
C PHE A 13 -31.39 -9.86 -28.36
N ILE A 14 -31.28 -8.53 -28.28
CA ILE A 14 -30.04 -7.74 -28.31
C ILE A 14 -30.47 -6.27 -28.19
N GLY A 15 -30.05 -5.60 -27.13
CA GLY A 15 -30.35 -4.20 -26.87
C GLY A 15 -29.30 -3.59 -25.96
N THR A 16 -28.02 -3.80 -26.30
CA THR A 16 -26.89 -3.16 -25.63
C THR A 16 -26.11 -2.32 -26.65
N ILE A 17 -25.78 -1.10 -26.23
CA ILE A 17 -24.71 -0.22 -26.74
C ILE A 17 -25.04 0.50 -28.06
N LEU A 18 -25.61 1.70 -27.93
CA LEU A 18 -25.20 2.92 -28.66
C LEU A 18 -26.06 4.11 -28.21
N THR A 19 -25.61 4.81 -27.17
CA THR A 19 -25.97 6.20 -26.94
C THR A 19 -24.70 6.97 -26.63
N ALA A 20 -24.02 7.38 -27.71
CA ALA A 20 -23.23 8.58 -27.73
C ALA A 20 -24.15 9.77 -27.42
N GLY A 21 -23.64 10.71 -26.63
CA GLY A 21 -24.36 11.89 -26.16
C GLY A 21 -24.97 12.71 -27.29
N LEU A 22 -26.28 12.86 -27.24
CA LEU A 22 -27.01 13.97 -27.84
C LEU A 22 -27.79 14.63 -26.70
N ILE A 23 -27.32 15.80 -26.32
CA ILE A 23 -27.96 16.72 -25.39
C ILE A 23 -29.28 17.14 -26.04
N SER A 24 -30.41 16.60 -25.56
CA SER A 24 -31.73 17.18 -25.79
C SER A 24 -31.99 18.24 -24.73
N VAL A 25 -31.75 19.50 -25.09
CA VAL A 25 -32.16 20.66 -24.29
C VAL A 25 -33.68 20.77 -24.38
N VAL A 26 -34.41 20.24 -23.39
CA VAL A 26 -35.79 20.64 -23.14
C VAL A 26 -35.75 21.91 -22.31
N ALA A 27 -35.94 23.05 -22.97
CA ALA A 27 -36.04 24.35 -22.31
C ALA A 27 -37.40 24.45 -21.59
N CYS A 28 -37.40 24.25 -20.27
CA CYS A 28 -38.51 24.66 -19.41
C CYS A 28 -38.22 26.05 -18.83
N THR A 29 -39.00 27.05 -19.24
CA THR A 29 -39.06 28.35 -18.57
C THR A 29 -39.99 28.28 -17.36
N ILE A 30 -39.64 29.00 -16.29
CA ILE A 30 -40.51 29.22 -15.12
C ILE A 30 -40.73 30.72 -15.01
N LYS A 31 -41.98 31.14 -14.82
CA LYS A 31 -42.33 32.54 -14.53
C LYS A 31 -42.17 32.82 -13.05
N ASP A 32 -41.54 33.93 -12.69
CA ASP A 32 -41.51 34.39 -11.29
C ASP A 32 -42.84 35.08 -10.91
N ASP A 33 -42.98 35.45 -9.63
CA ASP A 33 -44.18 36.07 -9.06
C ASP A 33 -44.56 37.44 -9.68
N ASN A 34 -43.72 38.01 -10.55
CA ASN A 34 -43.97 39.20 -11.36
C ASN A 34 -44.20 38.89 -12.86
N ASN A 35 -44.43 37.62 -13.22
CA ASN A 35 -44.75 37.16 -14.58
C ASN A 35 -43.65 37.42 -15.63
N GLN A 36 -42.40 37.69 -15.21
CA GLN A 36 -41.27 37.80 -16.12
C GLN A 36 -40.66 36.42 -16.41
N GLU A 37 -40.49 36.10 -17.70
CA GLU A 37 -39.76 34.90 -18.13
C GLU A 37 -38.26 35.14 -17.95
N LYS A 38 -37.66 34.53 -16.91
CA LYS A 38 -36.20 34.45 -16.79
C LYS A 38 -35.73 33.07 -17.27
N PRO A 39 -34.62 33.00 -18.03
CA PRO A 39 -33.92 31.74 -18.23
C PRO A 39 -33.55 31.19 -16.84
N ARG A 40 -33.79 29.90 -16.59
CA ARG A 40 -33.11 29.24 -15.47
C ARG A 40 -31.62 29.44 -15.69
N GLU A 41 -30.98 30.21 -14.82
CA GLU A 41 -29.53 30.08 -14.64
C GLU A 41 -29.32 28.62 -14.26
N PHE A 42 -28.89 27.82 -15.24
CA PHE A 42 -28.21 26.59 -14.93
C PHE A 42 -26.96 27.01 -14.20
N THR A 43 -27.00 26.99 -12.87
CA THR A 43 -25.79 26.82 -12.08
C THR A 43 -25.10 25.64 -12.72
N LYS A 44 -24.02 25.91 -13.43
CA LYS A 44 -23.15 24.89 -13.97
C LYS A 44 -22.67 24.15 -12.72
N ILE A 45 -23.34 23.05 -12.37
CA ILE A 45 -22.79 22.12 -11.39
C ILE A 45 -21.58 21.57 -12.12
N GLU A 46 -20.43 22.24 -11.94
CA GLU A 46 -19.16 21.60 -12.11
C GLU A 46 -19.17 20.47 -11.10
N VAL A 47 -19.54 19.28 -11.58
CA VAL A 47 -19.23 18.05 -10.87
C VAL A 47 -17.71 18.04 -10.79
N ASP A 48 -17.19 18.40 -9.62
CA ASP A 48 -15.77 18.31 -9.36
C ASP A 48 -15.42 16.82 -9.43
N LEU A 49 -14.86 16.41 -10.57
CA LEU A 49 -14.41 15.04 -10.81
C LEU A 49 -13.30 14.62 -9.83
N ASN A 50 -12.77 15.54 -9.01
CA ASN A 50 -11.82 15.27 -7.93
C ASN A 50 -12.50 15.03 -6.56
N SER A 51 -13.81 15.27 -6.44
CA SER A 51 -14.50 15.17 -5.16
C SER A 51 -14.76 13.71 -4.77
N MET A 52 -14.22 13.32 -3.62
CA MET A 52 -14.66 12.09 -2.94
C MET A 52 -16.02 12.32 -2.29
N PRO A 53 -16.83 11.27 -2.04
CA PRO A 53 -18.12 11.43 -1.36
C PRO A 53 -17.97 12.22 -0.06
N GLU A 54 -18.74 13.30 0.13
CA GLU A 54 -18.60 14.20 1.28
C GLU A 54 -18.77 13.52 2.66
N SER A 55 -19.38 12.33 2.70
CA SER A 55 -19.71 11.58 3.91
C SER A 55 -18.68 10.53 4.34
N SER A 56 -17.62 10.24 3.57
CA SER A 56 -16.64 9.22 3.95
C SER A 56 -15.55 9.79 4.87
N LYS A 57 -15.80 9.76 6.18
CA LYS A 57 -14.66 9.62 7.12
C LYS A 57 -14.12 8.21 6.94
N ALA A 58 -12.80 8.03 7.01
CA ALA A 58 -12.26 6.70 7.22
C ALA A 58 -12.78 6.21 8.59
N ASN A 59 -13.79 5.34 8.60
CA ASN A 59 -14.36 4.80 9.83
C ASN A 59 -13.44 3.71 10.35
N THR A 60 -12.34 4.10 10.98
CA THR A 60 -11.27 3.15 11.33
C THR A 60 -11.41 2.70 12.77
N ASN A 61 -11.49 1.39 12.95
CA ASN A 61 -11.53 0.75 14.26
C ASN A 61 -10.31 -0.17 14.44
N PHE A 62 -9.39 0.25 15.30
CA PHE A 62 -8.17 -0.51 15.60
C PHE A 62 -8.32 -1.47 16.78
N GLU A 63 -9.52 -1.60 17.37
CA GLU A 63 -9.73 -2.47 18.54
C GLU A 63 -9.33 -3.92 18.27
N SER A 64 -9.70 -4.47 17.11
CA SER A 64 -9.28 -5.82 16.73
C SER A 64 -7.76 -5.94 16.66
N PHE A 65 -7.07 -4.91 16.11
CA PHE A 65 -5.61 -4.91 16.04
C PHE A 65 -4.96 -4.88 17.44
N TYR A 66 -5.53 -4.09 18.36
CA TYR A 66 -5.08 -4.00 19.75
C TYR A 66 -5.33 -5.30 20.51
N GLN A 67 -6.52 -5.87 20.38
CA GLN A 67 -6.88 -7.15 20.99
C GLN A 67 -5.98 -8.27 20.47
N ASP A 68 -5.64 -8.27 19.18
CA ASP A 68 -4.75 -9.29 18.61
C ASP A 68 -3.33 -9.21 19.17
N ALA A 69 -2.80 -8.00 19.34
CA ALA A 69 -1.52 -7.79 19.99
C ALA A 69 -1.58 -8.23 21.46
N PHE A 70 -2.66 -7.91 22.17
CA PHE A 70 -2.84 -8.33 23.56
C PHE A 70 -2.92 -9.85 23.69
N ASP A 71 -3.81 -10.50 22.93
CA ASP A 71 -4.02 -11.95 22.94
C ASP A 71 -2.73 -12.72 22.67
N SER A 72 -1.94 -12.29 21.67
CA SER A 72 -0.64 -12.92 21.38
C SER A 72 0.39 -12.66 22.45
N ALA A 73 0.37 -11.50 23.11
CA ALA A 73 1.31 -11.21 24.19
C ALA A 73 1.10 -12.12 25.41
N ILE A 74 -0.16 -12.53 25.69
CA ILE A 74 -0.53 -13.22 26.93
C ILE A 74 -0.92 -14.70 26.76
N ASN A 75 -0.94 -15.24 25.54
CA ASN A 75 -1.33 -16.65 25.33
C ASN A 75 -0.18 -17.66 25.50
N GLY A 76 1.07 -17.19 25.64
CA GLY A 76 2.27 -18.04 25.74
C GLY A 76 2.62 -18.82 24.46
N ILE A 77 1.99 -18.49 23.33
CA ILE A 77 2.23 -19.09 22.02
C ILE A 77 3.23 -18.21 21.27
N PRO A 78 4.35 -18.76 20.77
CA PRO A 78 5.34 -17.96 20.06
C PRO A 78 4.76 -17.29 18.81
N SER A 79 5.09 -16.03 18.60
CA SER A 79 4.67 -15.25 17.45
C SER A 79 5.76 -15.22 16.37
N VAL A 80 5.41 -15.59 15.14
CA VAL A 80 6.33 -15.73 14.00
C VAL A 80 5.97 -14.74 12.91
N TYR A 81 6.82 -13.76 12.67
CA TYR A 81 6.68 -12.75 11.63
C TYR A 81 7.49 -13.15 10.40
N ILE A 82 6.82 -13.35 9.27
CA ILE A 82 7.46 -13.68 7.99
C ILE A 82 7.63 -12.40 7.18
N GLY A 83 8.82 -11.82 7.21
CA GLY A 83 9.10 -10.53 6.59
C GLY A 83 9.01 -10.50 5.07
N ARG A 84 8.59 -9.35 4.55
CA ARG A 84 8.66 -8.98 3.13
C ARG A 84 9.12 -7.53 3.02
N ASN A 85 9.93 -7.21 2.01
CA ASN A 85 10.41 -5.85 1.78
C ASN A 85 9.29 -4.93 1.24
N SER A 86 8.30 -4.62 2.10
CA SER A 86 7.23 -3.65 1.84
C SER A 86 7.09 -2.71 3.03
N SER A 87 6.93 -1.41 2.75
CA SER A 87 6.77 -0.37 3.78
C SER A 87 5.57 -0.62 4.69
N GLN A 88 4.41 -0.95 4.09
CA GLN A 88 3.17 -1.13 4.83
C GLN A 88 3.21 -2.35 5.74
N TYR A 89 3.75 -3.45 5.23
CA TYR A 89 4.00 -4.64 6.07
C TYR A 89 4.94 -4.31 7.23
N PHE A 90 6.07 -3.61 7.00
CA PHE A 90 7.00 -3.27 8.07
C PHE A 90 6.38 -2.36 9.12
N ILE A 91 5.60 -1.35 8.72
CA ILE A 91 4.89 -0.48 9.67
C ILE A 91 3.97 -1.33 10.56
N THR A 92 3.04 -2.07 9.97
CA THR A 92 2.04 -2.84 10.71
C THR A 92 2.65 -3.95 11.56
N SER A 93 3.63 -4.69 11.02
CA SER A 93 4.31 -5.75 11.75
C SER A 93 5.14 -5.23 12.92
N PHE A 94 5.89 -4.12 12.75
CA PHE A 94 6.64 -3.54 13.86
C PHE A 94 5.73 -2.96 14.93
N LEU A 95 4.63 -2.31 14.56
CA LEU A 95 3.64 -1.85 15.53
C LEU A 95 3.07 -3.00 16.36
N ASN A 96 2.69 -4.09 15.71
CA ASN A 96 2.12 -5.26 16.40
C ASN A 96 3.17 -5.98 17.26
N MET A 97 4.37 -6.19 16.72
CA MET A 97 5.48 -6.85 17.41
C MET A 97 5.95 -6.08 18.64
N LEU A 98 6.11 -4.76 18.54
CA LEU A 98 6.50 -3.92 19.66
C LEU A 98 5.38 -3.79 20.70
N ALA A 99 4.11 -3.75 20.27
CA ALA A 99 2.97 -3.81 21.19
C ALA A 99 2.96 -5.12 21.98
N GLN A 100 3.10 -6.26 21.30
CA GLN A 100 3.18 -7.57 21.97
C GLN A 100 4.34 -7.62 22.97
N HIS A 101 5.49 -7.07 22.59
CA HIS A 101 6.68 -7.02 23.43
C HIS A 101 6.45 -6.20 24.71
N GLU A 102 5.84 -5.01 24.59
CA GLU A 102 5.62 -4.14 25.75
C GLU A 102 4.48 -4.65 26.65
N ILE A 103 3.46 -5.28 26.06
CA ILE A 103 2.36 -5.90 26.82
C ILE A 103 2.86 -7.12 27.59
N SER A 104 3.74 -7.96 27.01
CA SER A 104 4.23 -9.16 27.71
C SER A 104 5.10 -8.85 28.92
N LYS A 105 5.68 -7.64 29.01
CA LYS A 105 6.38 -7.15 30.21
C LYS A 105 5.45 -6.81 31.37
N LEU A 106 4.14 -6.75 31.15
CA LEU A 106 3.17 -6.47 32.21
C LEU A 106 2.90 -7.69 33.08
N ASP A 107 3.24 -8.90 32.62
CA ASP A 107 3.08 -10.15 33.36
C ASP A 107 4.29 -11.09 33.13
N ASP A 108 5.20 -11.13 34.10
CA ASP A 108 6.40 -11.97 34.07
C ASP A 108 6.11 -13.49 34.02
N SER A 109 4.88 -13.91 34.31
CA SER A 109 4.49 -15.33 34.31
C SER A 109 4.26 -15.88 32.90
N ILE A 110 4.04 -15.01 31.91
CA ILE A 110 3.79 -15.39 30.52
C ILE A 110 4.92 -14.86 29.64
N LYS A 111 5.64 -15.78 28.99
CA LYS A 111 6.70 -15.44 28.04
C LYS A 111 6.23 -15.71 26.62
N ASN A 112 5.84 -14.65 25.91
CA ASN A 112 5.67 -14.71 24.45
C ASN A 112 7.04 -14.58 23.78
N GLU A 113 7.47 -15.62 23.05
CA GLU A 113 8.70 -15.60 22.25
C GLU A 113 8.37 -15.00 20.87
N LEU A 114 9.14 -13.98 20.49
CA LEU A 114 8.93 -13.24 19.25
C LEU A 114 10.02 -13.61 18.25
N ILE A 115 9.62 -14.17 17.10
CA ILE A 115 10.51 -14.63 16.04
C ILE A 115 10.25 -13.80 14.79
N PHE A 116 11.23 -13.03 14.35
CA PHE A 116 11.14 -12.22 13.13
C PHE A 116 12.07 -12.78 12.05
N LEU A 117 11.48 -13.29 10.97
CA LEU A 117 12.19 -13.78 9.80
C LEU A 117 12.31 -12.63 8.80
N ILE A 118 13.52 -12.17 8.48
CA ILE A 118 13.72 -11.02 7.60
C ILE A 118 14.69 -11.33 6.48
N ASP A 119 14.43 -10.75 5.31
CA ASP A 119 15.36 -10.81 4.19
C ASP A 119 16.72 -10.23 4.60
N LYS A 120 17.79 -10.99 4.33
CA LYS A 120 19.16 -10.62 4.63
C LYS A 120 19.58 -9.29 4.00
N VAL A 121 19.11 -8.98 2.79
CA VAL A 121 19.39 -7.70 2.09
C VAL A 121 18.88 -6.50 2.90
N VAL A 122 17.86 -6.70 3.74
CA VAL A 122 17.31 -5.67 4.62
C VAL A 122 18.05 -5.61 5.97
N TYR A 123 18.56 -6.74 6.46
CA TYR A 123 19.09 -6.89 7.84
C TYR A 123 20.62 -6.91 7.98
N ASP A 124 21.40 -7.41 7.00
CA ASP A 124 22.84 -7.69 7.13
C ASP A 124 23.72 -6.83 6.18
N PRO A 125 24.29 -5.72 6.71
CA PRO A 125 25.20 -4.81 6.00
C PRO A 125 26.51 -5.42 5.56
N GLU A 126 27.08 -6.32 6.36
CA GLU A 126 28.48 -6.71 6.27
C GLU A 126 28.76 -7.50 5.00
N LYS A 127 27.75 -8.21 4.49
CA LYS A 127 27.82 -8.99 3.25
C LYS A 127 27.32 -8.25 2.01
N THR A 128 26.68 -7.09 2.17
CA THR A 128 26.08 -6.32 1.07
C THR A 128 26.76 -4.97 0.83
N GLY A 129 27.59 -4.50 1.76
CA GLY A 129 28.20 -3.17 1.72
C GLY A 129 27.16 -2.04 1.80
N LEU A 130 25.98 -2.31 2.36
CA LEU A 130 24.85 -1.41 2.52
C LEU A 130 24.59 -1.16 4.00
N GLU A 131 24.27 0.07 4.43
CA GLU A 131 23.75 0.26 5.79
C GLU A 131 22.40 -0.45 5.98
N SER A 132 22.22 -1.11 7.14
CA SER A 132 20.95 -1.77 7.47
C SER A 132 19.83 -0.74 7.54
N ARG A 133 18.64 -1.11 7.05
CA ARG A 133 17.48 -0.21 7.08
C ARG A 133 16.95 -0.01 8.51
N PHE A 134 17.11 -1.01 9.38
CA PHE A 134 16.51 -1.03 10.71
C PHE A 134 17.56 -1.28 11.80
N SER A 135 17.37 -0.70 12.97
CA SER A 135 18.27 -0.84 14.13
C SER A 135 17.67 -1.76 15.18
N PHE A 136 17.91 -3.06 15.04
CA PHE A 136 17.40 -4.06 16.00
C PHE A 136 18.27 -4.22 17.26
N GLY A 137 19.47 -3.62 17.31
CA GLY A 137 20.42 -3.84 18.40
C GLY A 137 19.88 -3.53 19.78
N GLU A 138 19.14 -2.42 19.94
CA GLU A 138 18.51 -2.07 21.22
C GLU A 138 17.44 -3.10 21.64
N LEU A 139 16.60 -3.53 20.69
CA LEU A 139 15.55 -4.50 20.94
C LEU A 139 16.12 -5.88 21.34
N LEU A 140 17.19 -6.32 20.66
CA LEU A 140 17.87 -7.58 20.97
C LEU A 140 18.59 -7.54 22.34
N ASN A 141 19.23 -6.42 22.67
CA ASN A 141 19.95 -6.28 23.95
C ASN A 141 19.01 -6.22 25.16
N THR A 142 17.81 -5.69 24.98
CA THR A 142 16.81 -5.55 26.04
C THR A 142 15.83 -6.71 26.10
N ASN A 143 15.88 -7.63 25.12
CA ASN A 143 14.98 -8.78 25.08
C ASN A 143 15.68 -10.07 24.56
N PRO A 144 16.15 -10.96 25.45
CA PRO A 144 16.77 -12.23 25.06
C PRO A 144 15.79 -13.24 24.45
N GLU A 145 14.47 -13.03 24.60
CA GLU A 145 13.43 -13.86 23.97
C GLU A 145 13.05 -13.35 22.57
N PHE A 146 13.55 -12.16 22.16
CA PHE A 146 13.40 -11.66 20.80
C PHE A 146 14.47 -12.28 19.90
N LYS A 147 14.04 -12.89 18.80
CA LYS A 147 14.93 -13.55 17.86
C LYS A 147 14.73 -13.03 16.46
N ILE A 148 15.82 -12.65 15.82
CA ILE A 148 15.84 -12.32 14.41
C ILE A 148 16.65 -13.35 13.67
N TYR A 149 16.03 -13.93 12.66
CA TYR A 149 16.71 -14.80 11.73
C TYR A 149 16.74 -14.11 10.36
N SER A 150 17.95 -13.83 9.89
CA SER A 150 18.19 -13.41 8.51
C SER A 150 18.71 -14.59 7.72
N ASN A 151 18.26 -14.74 6.47
CA ASN A 151 18.71 -15.80 5.56
C ASN A 151 20.23 -16.06 5.69
N LEU A 152 20.60 -17.31 5.97
CA LEU A 152 21.99 -17.78 6.05
C LEU A 152 22.56 -18.09 4.65
N LYS A 153 22.53 -17.14 3.69
CA LYS A 153 23.52 -16.87 2.61
C LYS A 153 22.84 -16.30 1.36
N GLN A 154 23.66 -15.65 0.53
CA GLN A 154 23.25 -14.84 -0.60
C GLN A 154 22.52 -15.67 -1.66
N VAL A 155 21.42 -15.14 -2.19
CA VAL A 155 21.06 -15.40 -3.58
C VAL A 155 21.88 -14.42 -4.43
N ASP A 156 22.67 -14.96 -5.35
CA ASP A 156 23.57 -14.19 -6.22
C ASP A 156 22.81 -13.05 -6.94
N PRO A 157 23.20 -11.76 -6.76
CA PRO A 157 22.59 -10.60 -7.41
C PRO A 157 22.67 -10.61 -8.94
N SER A 158 23.50 -11.47 -9.53
CA SER A 158 23.68 -11.59 -10.98
C SER A 158 22.49 -12.21 -11.71
N PHE A 159 21.59 -12.89 -10.99
CA PHE A 159 20.37 -13.43 -11.60
C PHE A 159 19.32 -12.34 -11.79
N GLN A 160 19.28 -11.79 -13.00
CA GLN A 160 18.34 -10.72 -13.40
C GLN A 160 16.86 -11.14 -13.47
N ASN A 161 16.49 -12.36 -13.05
CA ASN A 161 15.12 -12.88 -13.06
C ASN A 161 14.90 -13.93 -11.94
N LEU A 162 15.25 -13.62 -10.69
CA LEU A 162 14.95 -14.54 -9.59
C LEU A 162 13.46 -14.49 -9.25
N ASP A 163 12.80 -15.64 -9.34
CA ASP A 163 11.48 -15.85 -8.74
C ASP A 163 11.56 -15.51 -7.25
N TYR A 164 10.72 -14.55 -6.87
CA TYR A 164 10.45 -14.09 -5.51
C TYR A 164 10.17 -15.29 -4.61
N SER A 165 11.07 -15.60 -3.66
CA SER A 165 10.78 -16.63 -2.67
C SER A 165 10.06 -16.00 -1.48
N VAL A 166 8.86 -16.49 -1.18
CA VAL A 166 8.01 -15.99 -0.10
C VAL A 166 8.60 -16.26 1.29
N VAL A 167 9.24 -17.42 1.41
CA VAL A 167 9.98 -17.84 2.58
C VAL A 167 11.43 -17.96 2.13
N PRO A 168 12.40 -17.50 2.93
CA PRO A 168 13.82 -17.68 2.61
C PRO A 168 14.12 -19.10 2.13
N GLN A 169 14.94 -19.20 1.09
CA GLN A 169 15.51 -20.45 0.59
C GLN A 169 17.02 -20.29 0.51
N ASP A 170 17.75 -21.23 1.09
CA ASP A 170 19.18 -21.38 0.86
C ASP A 170 19.39 -22.19 -0.43
N ARG A 171 19.39 -21.46 -1.56
CA ARG A 171 19.60 -22.02 -2.90
C ARG A 171 21.02 -22.54 -3.12
N GLU A 172 22.00 -22.07 -2.33
CA GLU A 172 23.41 -22.47 -2.46
C GLU A 172 23.63 -23.87 -1.88
N ASN A 173 22.95 -24.18 -0.76
CA ASN A 173 23.03 -25.49 -0.10
C ASN A 173 21.83 -26.39 -0.42
N GLU A 174 21.03 -26.05 -1.43
CA GLU A 174 19.84 -26.80 -1.87
C GLU A 174 18.81 -27.04 -0.76
N ILE A 175 18.73 -26.16 0.24
CA ILE A 175 17.76 -26.28 1.34
C ILE A 175 16.44 -25.68 0.87
N SER A 176 15.38 -26.49 0.94
CA SER A 176 14.03 -26.04 0.58
C SER A 176 13.48 -25.04 1.60
N ALA A 177 12.54 -24.19 1.17
CA ALA A 177 11.91 -23.18 2.05
C ALA A 177 11.28 -23.79 3.31
N ILE A 178 10.71 -24.99 3.21
CA ILE A 178 10.10 -25.69 4.34
C ILE A 178 11.15 -26.18 5.34
N GLU A 179 12.28 -26.69 4.86
CA GLU A 179 13.40 -27.11 5.72
C GLU A 179 13.99 -25.90 6.46
N GLU A 180 14.12 -24.76 5.77
CA GLU A 180 14.62 -23.53 6.38
C GLU A 180 13.67 -22.99 7.45
N LEU A 181 12.36 -22.95 7.17
CA LEU A 181 11.35 -22.56 8.16
C LEU A 181 11.38 -23.48 9.39
N LYS A 182 11.45 -24.80 9.19
CA LYS A 182 11.56 -25.79 10.28
C LYS A 182 12.84 -25.57 11.09
N SER A 183 13.95 -25.21 10.44
CA SER A 183 15.21 -24.90 11.12
C SER A 183 15.08 -23.68 12.04
N TYR A 184 14.43 -22.60 11.59
CA TYR A 184 14.18 -21.42 12.43
C TYR A 184 13.29 -21.71 13.64
N LEU A 185 12.37 -22.65 13.50
CA LEU A 185 11.42 -23.05 14.56
C LEU A 185 11.86 -24.31 15.33
N SER A 186 13.06 -24.82 15.05
CA SER A 186 13.57 -26.10 15.58
C SER A 186 13.53 -26.17 17.10
N LYS A 187 13.99 -25.12 17.80
CA LYS A 187 14.00 -25.04 19.27
C LYS A 187 12.62 -25.33 19.88
N GLN A 188 11.54 -24.89 19.22
CA GLN A 188 10.17 -25.09 19.70
C GLN A 188 9.62 -26.44 19.23
N LEU A 189 9.83 -26.79 17.96
CA LEU A 189 9.36 -28.05 17.37
C LEU A 189 10.01 -29.30 17.98
N GLU A 190 11.28 -29.21 18.37
CA GLU A 190 11.99 -30.31 19.06
C GLU A 190 11.42 -30.55 20.47
N LYS A 191 10.97 -29.48 21.15
CA LYS A 191 10.31 -29.60 22.46
C LYS A 191 8.91 -30.16 22.33
N ASN A 192 8.18 -29.74 21.31
CA ASN A 192 6.84 -30.20 21.01
C ASN A 192 6.66 -30.25 19.48
N PRO A 193 6.66 -31.45 18.87
CA PRO A 193 6.43 -31.59 17.43
C PRO A 193 5.08 -31.05 16.95
N ASN A 194 4.11 -30.87 17.84
CA ASN A 194 2.81 -30.29 17.54
C ASN A 194 2.70 -28.81 18.00
N GLN A 195 3.84 -28.14 18.20
CA GLN A 195 3.87 -26.75 18.63
C GLN A 195 3.03 -25.88 17.69
N LYS A 196 2.20 -25.03 18.30
CA LYS A 196 1.43 -24.01 17.58
C LYS A 196 2.13 -22.66 17.62
N PHE A 197 1.89 -21.82 16.62
CA PHE A 197 2.45 -20.48 16.46
C PHE A 197 1.39 -19.47 16.04
N ASP A 198 1.54 -18.22 16.45
CA ASP A 198 0.81 -17.09 15.89
C ASP A 198 1.58 -16.57 14.67
N PHE A 199 1.13 -16.87 13.45
CA PHE A 199 1.83 -16.47 12.24
C PHE A 199 1.37 -15.09 11.74
N TYR A 200 2.32 -14.22 11.44
CA TYR A 200 2.11 -12.87 10.88
C TYR A 200 2.77 -12.76 9.50
N ILE A 201 1.97 -12.79 8.44
CA ILE A 201 2.43 -13.01 7.06
C ILE A 201 1.91 -11.90 6.14
N PRO A 202 2.71 -11.38 5.19
CA PRO A 202 2.20 -10.49 4.17
C PRO A 202 1.14 -11.20 3.33
N ASP A 203 0.01 -10.55 3.07
CA ASP A 203 -1.13 -11.09 2.31
C ASP A 203 -0.74 -11.72 0.96
N ILE A 204 0.02 -10.99 0.15
CA ILE A 204 0.51 -11.44 -1.15
C ILE A 204 1.54 -12.57 -1.03
N SER A 205 2.31 -12.61 0.06
CA SER A 205 3.25 -13.69 0.33
C SER A 205 2.49 -14.98 0.59
N PHE A 206 1.52 -14.94 1.51
CA PHE A 206 0.64 -16.06 1.80
C PHE A 206 -0.04 -16.60 0.52
N PHE A 207 -0.49 -15.71 -0.36
CA PHE A 207 -1.07 -16.07 -1.64
C PHE A 207 -0.09 -16.77 -2.60
N HIS A 208 1.16 -16.31 -2.68
CA HIS A 208 2.15 -16.96 -3.55
C HIS A 208 2.42 -18.40 -3.08
N LEU A 209 2.48 -18.64 -1.76
CA LEU A 209 2.59 -20.00 -1.22
C LEU A 209 1.40 -20.87 -1.62
N ALA A 210 0.19 -20.31 -1.61
CA ALA A 210 -1.03 -21.01 -2.01
C ALA A 210 -1.10 -21.36 -3.51
N ARG A 211 -0.31 -20.67 -4.36
CA ARG A 211 -0.31 -20.88 -5.82
C ARG A 211 0.61 -21.98 -6.32
N SER A 212 1.51 -22.47 -5.48
CA SER A 212 2.67 -23.20 -5.95
C SER A 212 2.56 -24.70 -5.68
N ALA A 213 2.70 -25.48 -6.75
CA ALA A 213 2.26 -26.87 -6.83
C ALA A 213 3.24 -27.91 -6.25
N VAL A 214 4.45 -27.52 -5.80
CA VAL A 214 5.50 -28.52 -5.46
C VAL A 214 6.14 -28.28 -4.08
N SER A 215 7.01 -27.27 -3.92
CA SER A 215 7.76 -27.06 -2.66
C SER A 215 7.14 -26.02 -1.73
N GLU A 216 6.48 -25.00 -2.29
CA GLU A 216 5.88 -23.91 -1.50
C GLU A 216 4.49 -24.28 -0.97
N GLY A 217 3.76 -25.19 -1.62
CA GLY A 217 2.54 -25.79 -1.06
C GLY A 217 2.80 -26.55 0.24
N MET A 218 3.98 -27.19 0.39
CA MET A 218 4.39 -27.84 1.64
C MET A 218 4.68 -26.83 2.76
N VAL A 219 5.14 -25.63 2.42
CA VAL A 219 5.33 -24.53 3.37
C VAL A 219 3.98 -24.06 3.90
N LEU A 220 3.00 -23.88 3.01
CA LEU A 220 1.65 -23.50 3.42
C LEU A 220 0.99 -24.58 4.29
N ASP A 221 1.05 -25.85 3.88
CA ASP A 221 0.48 -26.96 4.64
C ASP A 221 1.10 -27.02 6.05
N PHE A 222 2.42 -26.83 6.17
CA PHE A 222 3.10 -26.72 7.47
C PHE A 222 2.61 -25.52 8.30
N ILE A 223 2.48 -24.33 7.69
CA ILE A 223 1.95 -23.14 8.39
C ILE A 223 0.53 -23.42 8.90
N LEU A 224 -0.34 -24.02 8.09
CA LEU A 224 -1.72 -24.32 8.45
C LEU A 224 -1.79 -25.33 9.62
N GLU A 225 -0.99 -26.40 9.55
CA GLU A 225 -0.91 -27.45 10.57
C GLU A 225 -0.37 -26.90 11.90
N HIS A 226 0.60 -25.98 11.86
CA HIS A 226 1.23 -25.42 13.05
C HIS A 226 0.68 -24.06 13.49
N ALA A 227 -0.33 -23.50 12.82
CA ALA A 227 -0.91 -22.22 13.23
C ALA A 227 -1.82 -22.41 14.46
N ASN A 228 -1.71 -21.52 15.43
CA ASN A 228 -2.79 -21.18 16.37
C ASN A 228 -3.72 -20.16 15.69
N LYS A 229 -3.15 -19.09 15.13
CA LYS A 229 -3.80 -18.15 14.22
C LYS A 229 -2.87 -17.73 13.08
N ILE A 230 -3.47 -17.24 12.00
CA ILE A 230 -2.77 -16.66 10.85
C ILE A 230 -3.30 -15.23 10.67
N VAL A 231 -2.42 -14.27 10.89
CA VAL A 231 -2.70 -12.85 10.70
C VAL A 231 -1.99 -12.40 9.43
N LEU A 232 -2.78 -11.92 8.48
CA LEU A 232 -2.30 -11.36 7.24
C LEU A 232 -2.20 -9.85 7.37
N PHE A 233 -1.04 -9.30 7.03
CA PHE A 233 -0.83 -7.85 6.93
C PHE A 233 -0.73 -7.47 5.46
N SER A 234 -1.48 -6.45 5.04
CA SER A 234 -1.36 -5.98 3.67
C SER A 234 0.05 -5.45 3.39
N ASP A 235 0.65 -5.90 2.30
CA ASP A 235 1.86 -5.27 1.79
C ASP A 235 1.58 -3.94 1.06
N GLY A 236 0.30 -3.53 1.00
CA GLY A 236 -0.20 -2.30 0.43
C GLY A 236 -0.44 -2.34 -1.09
N ASN A 237 -0.08 -3.42 -1.78
CA ASN A 237 -0.44 -3.58 -3.18
C ASN A 237 -1.90 -4.04 -3.30
N VAL A 238 -2.79 -3.08 -3.60
CA VAL A 238 -4.26 -3.16 -3.51
C VAL A 238 -4.93 -4.31 -4.28
N SER A 239 -4.22 -5.00 -5.18
CA SER A 239 -4.75 -6.12 -5.97
C SER A 239 -5.08 -7.41 -5.18
N THR A 240 -4.85 -7.48 -3.86
CA THR A 240 -4.85 -8.75 -3.11
C THR A 240 -6.21 -9.20 -2.57
N ALA A 241 -7.08 -8.32 -2.09
CA ALA A 241 -8.27 -8.75 -1.33
C ALA A 241 -9.33 -9.49 -2.17
N ARG A 242 -9.65 -9.02 -3.39
CA ARG A 242 -10.55 -9.74 -4.31
C ARG A 242 -9.98 -11.10 -4.77
N ASN A 243 -8.72 -11.11 -5.19
CA ASN A 243 -8.02 -12.33 -5.60
C ASN A 243 -7.89 -13.36 -4.48
N TYR A 244 -7.89 -12.89 -3.23
CA TYR A 244 -7.80 -13.71 -2.02
C TYR A 244 -9.13 -14.39 -1.68
N ALA A 245 -10.25 -13.67 -1.74
CA ALA A 245 -11.59 -14.22 -1.51
C ALA A 245 -11.91 -15.38 -2.47
N GLU A 246 -11.67 -15.19 -3.77
CA GLU A 246 -11.97 -16.20 -4.79
C GLU A 246 -11.19 -17.52 -4.56
N ARG A 247 -9.93 -17.45 -4.10
CA ARG A 247 -9.07 -18.63 -3.93
C ARG A 247 -9.19 -19.33 -2.58
N LEU A 248 -9.55 -18.59 -1.55
CA LEU A 248 -9.89 -19.20 -0.26
C LEU A 248 -11.09 -20.12 -0.40
N VAL A 249 -12.10 -19.68 -1.15
CA VAL A 249 -13.27 -20.50 -1.48
C VAL A 249 -12.83 -21.81 -2.14
N GLU A 250 -11.94 -21.74 -3.13
CA GLU A 250 -11.42 -22.91 -3.87
C GLU A 250 -10.71 -23.95 -2.97
N ASN A 251 -10.02 -23.52 -1.91
CA ASN A 251 -9.22 -24.42 -1.05
C ASN A 251 -9.80 -24.60 0.36
N SER A 252 -10.99 -24.05 0.61
CA SER A 252 -11.53 -23.90 1.96
C SER A 252 -11.70 -25.22 2.71
N SER A 253 -12.16 -26.27 2.03
CA SER A 253 -12.33 -27.62 2.60
C SER A 253 -11.00 -28.19 3.10
N LYS A 254 -9.98 -28.27 2.23
CA LYS A 254 -8.63 -28.75 2.58
C LYS A 254 -8.03 -27.99 3.77
N TRP A 255 -8.10 -26.67 3.74
CA TRP A 255 -7.46 -25.84 4.78
C TRP A 255 -8.20 -25.90 6.11
N SER A 256 -9.53 -25.96 6.10
CA SER A 256 -10.32 -26.06 7.33
C SER A 256 -10.06 -27.33 8.11
N GLU A 257 -9.82 -28.46 7.43
CA GLU A 257 -9.47 -29.75 8.05
C GLU A 257 -8.10 -29.73 8.74
N MET A 258 -7.13 -28.98 8.19
CA MET A 258 -5.78 -28.84 8.76
C MET A 258 -5.74 -27.88 9.96
N ILE A 259 -6.76 -27.02 10.07
CA ILE A 259 -6.71 -25.86 10.95
C ILE A 259 -7.15 -26.16 12.39
N GLU A 260 -8.13 -27.03 12.66
CA GLU A 260 -8.37 -27.59 14.01
C GLU A 260 -9.49 -28.64 14.03
N SER A 261 -9.42 -29.55 15.01
CA SER A 261 -10.58 -30.32 15.48
C SER A 261 -11.50 -29.41 16.29
N ILE A 262 -12.77 -29.32 15.90
CA ILE A 262 -13.76 -28.40 16.50
C ILE A 262 -13.84 -28.55 18.03
N SER A 263 -13.59 -27.44 18.74
CA SER A 263 -13.70 -27.35 20.21
C SER A 263 -15.14 -27.54 20.69
N GLU A 264 -15.33 -28.28 21.79
CA GLU A 264 -16.64 -28.44 22.47
C GLU A 264 -17.26 -27.11 22.93
N SER A 265 -16.44 -26.07 23.08
CA SER A 265 -16.86 -24.73 23.50
C SER A 265 -17.42 -23.86 22.35
N ASP A 266 -17.35 -24.33 21.10
CA ASP A 266 -17.90 -23.62 19.96
C ASP A 266 -19.44 -23.59 20.04
N LYS A 267 -20.07 -22.42 19.89
CA LYS A 267 -21.54 -22.30 19.84
C LYS A 267 -22.15 -23.15 18.74
N ASN A 268 -21.38 -23.47 17.69
CA ASN A 268 -21.79 -24.33 16.59
C ASN A 268 -21.37 -25.80 16.77
N PHE A 269 -20.70 -26.17 17.87
CA PHE A 269 -20.12 -27.48 18.09
C PHE A 269 -21.11 -28.63 17.87
N GLU A 270 -22.32 -28.55 18.43
CA GLU A 270 -23.32 -29.61 18.27
C GLU A 270 -23.86 -29.70 16.84
N ALA A 271 -23.98 -28.59 16.11
CA ALA A 271 -24.34 -28.61 14.69
C ALA A 271 -23.25 -29.29 13.85
N ILE A 272 -21.98 -29.01 14.17
CA ILE A 272 -20.82 -29.56 13.48
C ILE A 272 -20.64 -31.06 13.80
N LYS A 273 -20.70 -31.43 15.08
CA LYS A 273 -20.68 -32.82 15.55
C LYS A 273 -21.81 -33.65 14.92
N ASN A 274 -23.00 -33.07 14.75
CA ASN A 274 -24.11 -33.72 14.06
C ASN A 274 -23.89 -33.84 12.54
N PHE A 275 -23.16 -32.92 11.90
CA PHE A 275 -22.73 -33.05 10.51
C PHE A 275 -21.76 -34.23 10.35
N TYR A 276 -20.69 -34.29 11.15
CA TYR A 276 -19.72 -35.38 11.10
C TYR A 276 -20.33 -36.75 11.42
N LYS A 277 -21.28 -36.82 12.37
CA LYS A 277 -22.03 -38.07 12.65
C LYS A 277 -22.87 -38.56 11.47
N LYS A 278 -23.32 -37.66 10.58
CA LYS A 278 -24.19 -37.99 9.45
C LYS A 278 -23.42 -38.16 8.13
N ASN A 279 -22.23 -37.57 8.01
CA ASN A 279 -21.51 -37.44 6.74
C ASN A 279 -20.03 -37.80 6.90
N ILE A 280 -19.75 -39.01 7.39
CA ILE A 280 -18.39 -39.50 7.74
C ILE A 280 -17.38 -39.43 6.57
N ASN A 281 -17.83 -39.28 5.32
CA ASN A 281 -16.98 -39.29 4.11
C ASN A 281 -17.21 -38.12 3.13
N ASN A 282 -17.93 -37.05 3.52
CA ASN A 282 -18.16 -35.91 2.62
C ASN A 282 -17.27 -34.72 2.99
N GLU A 283 -16.85 -33.96 1.98
CA GLU A 283 -16.20 -32.66 2.16
C GLU A 283 -17.04 -31.76 3.08
N LEU A 284 -16.36 -30.97 3.91
CA LEU A 284 -17.00 -29.97 4.76
C LEU A 284 -17.87 -29.03 3.90
N PRO A 285 -19.12 -28.73 4.30
CA PRO A 285 -19.94 -27.77 3.59
C PRO A 285 -19.22 -26.42 3.56
N SER A 286 -19.23 -25.74 2.41
CA SER A 286 -18.51 -24.47 2.22
C SER A 286 -18.73 -23.48 3.38
N TRP A 287 -19.98 -23.29 3.85
CA TRP A 287 -20.28 -22.40 4.99
C TRP A 287 -19.55 -22.78 6.29
N LEU A 288 -19.32 -24.06 6.55
CA LEU A 288 -18.64 -24.53 7.75
C LEU A 288 -17.12 -24.38 7.60
N SER A 289 -16.57 -24.76 6.45
CA SER A 289 -15.16 -24.53 6.11
C SER A 289 -14.81 -23.05 6.23
N THR A 290 -15.64 -22.19 5.65
CA THR A 290 -15.49 -20.73 5.68
C THR A 290 -15.56 -20.17 7.10
N ASN A 291 -16.47 -20.66 7.94
CA ASN A 291 -16.54 -20.24 9.35
C ASN A 291 -15.34 -20.70 10.19
N MET A 292 -14.83 -21.91 9.95
CA MET A 292 -13.62 -22.41 10.63
C MET A 292 -12.39 -21.58 10.25
N LEU A 293 -12.26 -21.23 8.96
CA LEU A 293 -11.18 -20.38 8.47
C LEU A 293 -11.25 -18.97 9.06
N ARG A 294 -12.46 -18.39 9.17
CA ARG A 294 -12.66 -17.04 9.75
C ARG A 294 -12.13 -16.89 11.16
N LYS A 295 -12.34 -17.91 11.99
CA LYS A 295 -11.87 -17.88 13.37
C LYS A 295 -10.34 -17.87 13.48
N LYS A 296 -9.65 -18.32 12.43
CA LYS A 296 -8.20 -18.52 12.45
C LYS A 296 -7.43 -17.55 11.57
N ILE A 297 -8.04 -17.07 10.48
CA ILE A 297 -7.40 -16.17 9.52
C ILE A 297 -8.01 -14.78 9.61
N ARG A 298 -7.16 -13.79 9.86
CA ARG A 298 -7.50 -12.37 9.96
C ARG A 298 -6.68 -11.59 8.96
N LEU A 299 -7.26 -10.59 8.31
CA LEU A 299 -6.56 -9.69 7.39
C LEU A 299 -6.63 -8.26 7.94
N TYR A 300 -5.46 -7.65 8.16
CA TYR A 300 -5.36 -6.23 8.46
C TYR A 300 -4.92 -5.44 7.24
N ASN A 301 -5.66 -4.39 6.92
CA ASN A 301 -5.38 -3.48 5.82
C ASN A 301 -5.55 -2.03 6.25
N ILE A 302 -4.95 -1.08 5.52
CA ILE A 302 -5.09 0.36 5.77
C ILE A 302 -6.54 0.81 5.60
N VAL A 303 -7.26 0.11 4.71
CA VAL A 303 -8.65 0.38 4.41
C VAL A 303 -9.43 -0.91 4.43
N THR A 304 -10.43 -0.95 5.29
CA THR A 304 -11.48 -1.96 5.22
C THR A 304 -12.83 -1.29 5.05
N ASP A 305 -13.66 -1.86 4.19
CA ASP A 305 -15.10 -1.68 4.32
C ASP A 305 -15.70 -3.06 4.47
N GLU A 306 -16.26 -3.31 5.65
CA GLU A 306 -16.98 -4.55 5.88
C GLU A 306 -18.23 -4.61 4.99
N ASN A 307 -18.90 -3.50 4.69
CA ASN A 307 -20.24 -3.47 4.11
C ASN A 307 -20.30 -3.65 2.59
N HIS A 308 -19.17 -3.55 1.88
CA HIS A 308 -19.14 -3.59 0.41
C HIS A 308 -18.86 -4.97 -0.21
N LEU A 309 -18.81 -6.03 0.59
CA LEU A 309 -18.84 -7.40 0.08
C LEU A 309 -20.29 -7.89 0.07
N GLU A 310 -20.88 -7.99 -1.12
CA GLU A 310 -22.26 -8.45 -1.31
C GLU A 310 -22.53 -9.83 -0.67
N ASN A 311 -21.48 -10.65 -0.45
CA ASN A 311 -21.55 -11.90 0.31
C ASN A 311 -20.48 -11.95 1.41
N LYS A 312 -20.74 -11.25 2.52
CA LYS A 312 -19.97 -11.42 3.76
C LYS A 312 -19.89 -12.86 4.23
N GLU A 313 -20.66 -13.83 3.75
CA GLU A 313 -20.61 -15.22 4.26
C GLU A 313 -19.56 -16.10 3.54
N ASP A 314 -19.06 -15.70 2.37
CA ASP A 314 -18.30 -16.62 1.49
C ASP A 314 -16.77 -16.52 1.66
N ILE A 315 -16.26 -15.55 2.41
CA ILE A 315 -14.90 -15.05 2.18
C ILE A 315 -13.83 -15.69 3.08
N GLY A 316 -14.21 -16.38 4.17
CA GLY A 316 -13.29 -17.27 4.90
C GLY A 316 -12.26 -16.60 5.81
N TYR A 317 -12.28 -15.27 5.91
CA TYR A 317 -11.48 -14.48 6.85
C TYR A 317 -12.25 -13.21 7.26
N ASP A 318 -11.80 -12.64 8.38
CA ASP A 318 -12.26 -11.33 8.85
C ASP A 318 -11.28 -10.23 8.39
N ARG A 319 -11.81 -9.05 8.07
CA ARG A 319 -11.04 -7.88 7.63
C ARG A 319 -11.09 -6.79 8.69
N HIS A 320 -9.94 -6.25 9.05
CA HIS A 320 -9.80 -5.23 10.07
C HIS A 320 -8.83 -4.12 9.64
N ASP A 321 -8.93 -2.95 10.27
CA ASP A 321 -8.04 -1.83 9.97
C ASP A 321 -6.68 -1.99 10.68
N SER A 322 -5.59 -1.67 9.98
CA SER A 322 -4.25 -1.52 10.56
C SER A 322 -3.91 -0.06 10.82
N PRO A 323 -3.34 0.29 11.99
CA PRO A 323 -2.89 1.64 12.28
C PRO A 323 -1.60 2.01 11.51
N LEU A 324 -1.47 3.28 11.16
CA LEU A 324 -0.24 3.87 10.58
C LEU A 324 0.52 4.79 11.54
N ASP A 325 -0.14 5.25 12.61
CA ASP A 325 0.39 6.22 13.56
C ASP A 325 0.90 5.53 14.83
N PHE A 326 2.22 5.41 14.93
CA PHE A 326 2.88 4.75 16.06
C PHE A 326 2.72 5.50 17.40
N TYR A 327 2.54 6.83 17.38
CA TYR A 327 2.25 7.58 18.61
C TYR A 327 0.84 7.27 19.10
N LYS A 328 -0.13 7.24 18.19
CA LYS A 328 -1.52 6.89 18.52
C LYS A 328 -1.62 5.48 19.10
N VAL A 329 -0.98 4.49 18.47
CA VAL A 329 -0.96 3.11 19.00
C VAL A 329 -0.37 3.06 20.40
N SER A 330 0.77 3.72 20.63
CA SER A 330 1.39 3.75 21.95
C SER A 330 0.48 4.37 23.02
N LYS A 331 -0.28 5.41 22.64
CA LYS A 331 -1.22 6.10 23.53
C LYS A 331 -2.47 5.27 23.81
N ASP A 332 -3.09 4.73 22.78
CA ASP A 332 -4.36 3.98 22.88
C ASP A 332 -4.18 2.69 23.68
N LEU A 333 -3.00 2.05 23.60
CA LEU A 333 -2.64 0.89 24.43
C LEU A 333 -2.14 1.24 25.84
N GLY A 334 -2.02 2.54 26.20
CA GLY A 334 -1.54 2.95 27.52
C GLY A 334 -0.07 2.63 27.79
N LEU A 335 0.78 2.56 26.76
CA LEU A 335 2.18 2.12 26.88
C LEU A 335 3.18 3.27 27.15
N GLU A 336 2.71 4.43 27.63
CA GLU A 336 3.53 5.56 28.12
C GLU A 336 4.72 5.96 27.20
N ASN A 337 4.51 6.02 25.89
CA ASN A 337 5.53 6.29 24.85
C ASN A 337 6.64 5.24 24.67
N ARG A 338 6.57 4.10 25.37
CA ARG A 338 7.58 3.02 25.23
C ARG A 338 7.60 2.43 23.83
N LEU A 339 6.41 2.13 23.29
CA LEU A 339 6.27 1.62 21.93
C LEU A 339 6.75 2.64 20.90
N SER A 340 6.36 3.91 21.03
CA SER A 340 6.77 4.93 20.06
C SER A 340 8.28 5.17 20.07
N SER A 341 8.92 5.19 21.25
CA SER A 341 10.37 5.29 21.37
C SER A 341 11.09 4.10 20.74
N GLN A 342 10.64 2.87 20.99
CA GLN A 342 11.23 1.68 20.38
C GLN A 342 11.04 1.66 18.86
N TYR A 343 9.87 2.07 18.39
CA TYR A 343 9.59 2.18 16.96
C TYR A 343 10.53 3.17 16.29
N GLN A 344 10.76 4.32 16.92
CA GLN A 344 11.70 5.33 16.44
C GLN A 344 13.13 4.79 16.36
N THR A 345 13.63 4.13 17.42
CA THR A 345 14.96 3.51 17.32
C THR A 345 15.01 2.47 16.20
N LEU A 346 14.04 1.55 16.17
CA LEU A 346 14.00 0.47 15.19
C LEU A 346 14.01 1.01 13.75
N THR A 347 13.24 2.06 13.48
CA THR A 347 13.13 2.68 12.16
C THR A 347 14.16 3.76 11.88
N LYS A 348 15.10 4.00 12.81
CA LYS A 348 16.09 5.08 12.76
C LYS A 348 15.46 6.48 12.64
N LEU A 349 14.24 6.66 13.15
CA LEU A 349 13.53 7.94 13.26
C LEU A 349 13.88 8.65 14.58
N ASN A 350 15.17 8.64 14.96
CA ASN A 350 15.66 9.28 16.19
C ASN A 350 15.98 10.75 15.93
N ALA A 351 15.00 11.50 15.45
CA ALA A 351 15.15 12.93 15.14
C ALA A 351 14.43 13.79 16.18
N ASN A 352 15.11 14.82 16.67
CA ASN A 352 14.48 15.81 17.56
C ASN A 352 13.79 16.93 16.78
N SER A 353 14.16 17.09 15.51
CA SER A 353 13.69 18.17 14.64
C SER A 353 13.50 17.68 13.21
N PHE A 354 12.62 18.32 12.45
CA PHE A 354 12.42 17.98 11.04
C PHE A 354 13.69 18.15 10.19
N SER A 355 14.57 19.10 10.55
CA SER A 355 15.85 19.31 9.86
C SER A 355 16.77 18.09 9.92
N GLU A 356 16.71 17.28 10.98
CA GLU A 356 17.49 16.04 11.09
C GLU A 356 16.99 14.94 10.15
N LEU A 357 15.76 15.08 9.62
CA LEU A 357 15.20 14.19 8.59
C LEU A 357 15.63 14.59 7.17
N VAL A 358 16.30 15.74 7.02
CA VAL A 358 16.79 16.26 5.74
C VAL A 358 18.25 15.87 5.57
N THR A 359 18.54 15.21 4.46
CA THR A 359 19.88 14.72 4.11
C THR A 359 20.65 15.69 3.22
N HIS A 360 19.95 16.64 2.57
CA HIS A 360 20.54 17.66 1.72
C HIS A 360 19.62 18.88 1.59
N GLY A 361 20.19 20.08 1.50
CA GLY A 361 19.47 21.29 1.10
C GLY A 361 18.64 21.96 2.19
N TRP A 362 18.83 21.63 3.48
CA TRP A 362 18.06 22.25 4.57
C TRP A 362 18.23 23.77 4.62
N GLU A 363 19.42 24.26 4.30
CA GLU A 363 19.76 25.68 4.21
C GLU A 363 18.91 26.46 3.18
N ASN A 364 18.24 25.75 2.25
CA ASN A 364 17.35 26.33 1.26
C ASN A 364 15.89 26.44 1.73
N TYR A 365 15.56 25.91 2.91
CA TYR A 365 14.22 25.98 3.47
C TYR A 365 13.86 27.42 3.88
N ASP A 366 12.74 27.92 3.36
CA ASP A 366 12.16 29.20 3.77
C ASP A 366 10.83 28.96 4.51
N PRO A 367 10.72 29.30 5.80
CA PRO A 367 9.48 29.10 6.56
C PRO A 367 8.31 29.96 6.09
N ASN A 368 8.53 30.99 5.27
CA ASN A 368 7.48 31.82 4.70
C ASN A 368 6.87 31.23 3.42
N LYS A 369 7.51 30.22 2.84
CA LYS A 369 7.02 29.50 1.66
C LYS A 369 6.16 28.31 2.07
N ARG A 370 5.27 27.91 1.16
CA ARG A 370 4.55 26.63 1.25
C ARG A 370 5.47 25.48 0.86
N ASN A 371 5.03 24.24 1.04
CA ASN A 371 5.85 23.07 0.68
C ASN A 371 5.20 22.27 -0.46
N ILE A 372 6.04 21.82 -1.38
CA ILE A 372 5.74 20.73 -2.31
C ILE A 372 6.59 19.54 -1.93
N ILE A 373 5.97 18.38 -1.74
CA ILE A 373 6.70 17.11 -1.58
C ILE A 373 6.52 16.28 -2.84
N PHE A 374 7.60 16.04 -3.56
CA PHE A 374 7.65 15.01 -4.58
C PHE A 374 7.88 13.64 -3.95
N THR A 375 6.95 12.71 -4.17
CA THR A 375 7.10 11.30 -3.74
C THR A 375 7.63 10.48 -4.90
N GLY A 376 8.91 10.10 -4.84
CA GLY A 376 9.60 9.37 -5.88
C GLY A 376 9.39 7.86 -5.81
N SER A 377 9.37 7.20 -6.98
CA SER A 377 9.25 5.74 -7.10
C SER A 377 10.60 5.08 -7.43
N SER A 378 10.68 3.76 -7.33
CA SER A 378 11.84 2.96 -7.76
C SER A 378 11.82 2.61 -9.25
N LEU A 379 10.94 3.25 -10.03
CA LEU A 379 10.70 2.92 -11.44
C LEU A 379 11.99 3.05 -12.26
N PHE A 380 12.76 4.10 -12.02
CA PHE A 380 13.96 4.44 -12.78
C PHE A 380 15.26 4.12 -12.04
N ARG A 381 15.29 2.98 -11.35
CA ARG A 381 16.48 2.48 -10.64
C ARG A 381 17.68 2.23 -11.56
N HIS A 382 18.84 1.99 -10.96
CA HIS A 382 20.04 1.56 -11.70
C HIS A 382 19.82 0.22 -12.40
N TYR A 383 20.49 0.01 -13.53
CA TYR A 383 20.44 -1.27 -14.26
C TYR A 383 21.00 -2.43 -13.44
N ASP A 384 22.09 -2.17 -12.73
CA ASP A 384 22.78 -3.11 -11.88
C ASP A 384 22.87 -2.53 -10.45
N THR A 385 22.40 -3.28 -9.47
CA THR A 385 22.46 -2.84 -8.06
C THR A 385 23.86 -2.92 -7.47
N ALA A 386 24.75 -3.72 -8.06
CA ALA A 386 26.17 -3.78 -7.72
C ALA A 386 26.99 -2.67 -8.41
N LYS A 387 26.47 -2.10 -9.51
CA LYS A 387 27.08 -1.00 -10.27
C LYS A 387 26.08 0.16 -10.42
N ARG A 388 25.96 0.94 -9.35
CA ARG A 388 24.99 2.05 -9.21
C ARG A 388 25.42 3.33 -9.96
N ASP A 389 26.21 3.23 -11.01
CA ASP A 389 26.71 4.39 -11.78
C ASP A 389 25.81 4.77 -12.95
N LYS A 390 24.88 3.90 -13.37
CA LYS A 390 23.99 4.14 -14.52
C LYS A 390 22.52 3.98 -14.17
N LEU A 391 21.74 5.04 -14.37
CA LEU A 391 20.30 5.05 -14.17
C LEU A 391 19.58 4.52 -15.41
N ARG A 392 18.43 3.85 -15.25
CA ARG A 392 17.58 3.46 -16.39
C ARG A 392 17.17 4.64 -17.28
N LEU A 393 17.05 5.83 -16.69
CA LEU A 393 16.74 7.06 -17.43
C LEU A 393 17.82 7.48 -18.44
N ASP A 394 19.05 6.98 -18.32
CA ASP A 394 20.12 7.30 -19.26
C ASP A 394 19.84 6.71 -20.65
N ASP A 395 19.15 5.57 -20.71
CA ASP A 395 18.80 4.90 -21.97
C ASP A 395 17.32 5.12 -22.37
N GLN A 396 16.47 5.52 -21.42
CA GLN A 396 15.05 5.80 -21.65
C GLN A 396 14.79 7.29 -21.91
N LEU A 397 15.41 7.85 -22.95
CA LEU A 397 15.34 9.29 -23.26
C LEU A 397 13.92 9.83 -23.46
N TYR A 398 12.98 8.98 -23.92
CA TYR A 398 11.58 9.35 -24.04
C TYR A 398 10.92 9.61 -22.68
N ALA A 399 11.14 8.75 -21.69
CA ALA A 399 10.65 8.93 -20.33
C ALA A 399 11.34 10.10 -19.65
N LEU A 400 12.65 10.24 -19.81
CA LEU A 400 13.42 11.36 -19.24
C LEU A 400 12.91 12.71 -19.75
N TYR A 401 12.68 12.85 -21.07
CA TYR A 401 12.13 14.06 -21.66
C TYR A 401 10.75 14.41 -21.08
N GLU A 402 9.85 13.42 -21.00
CA GLU A 402 8.52 13.63 -20.43
C GLU A 402 8.60 14.08 -18.97
N LEU A 403 9.44 13.44 -18.16
CA LEU A 403 9.63 13.81 -16.76
C LEU A 403 10.17 15.23 -16.60
N HIS A 404 11.16 15.65 -17.41
CA HIS A 404 11.64 17.03 -17.43
C HIS A 404 10.49 18.02 -17.68
N LYS A 405 9.64 17.74 -18.67
CA LYS A 405 8.50 18.59 -18.99
C LYS A 405 7.41 18.58 -17.91
N VAL A 406 7.19 17.45 -17.26
CA VAL A 406 6.30 17.35 -16.09
C VAL A 406 6.83 18.20 -14.94
N PHE A 407 8.13 18.16 -14.63
CA PHE A 407 8.72 19.01 -13.58
C PHE A 407 8.76 20.49 -13.94
N GLU A 408 8.99 20.86 -15.21
CA GLU A 408 8.82 22.23 -15.69
C GLU A 408 7.37 22.71 -15.50
N ALA A 409 6.38 21.86 -15.82
CA ALA A 409 4.97 22.17 -15.63
C ALA A 409 4.60 22.30 -14.14
N PHE A 410 5.15 21.44 -13.27
CA PHE A 410 4.99 21.58 -11.82
C PHE A 410 5.62 22.86 -11.29
N ALA A 411 6.82 23.25 -11.73
CA ALA A 411 7.46 24.50 -11.34
C ALA A 411 6.67 25.75 -11.80
N LYS A 412 5.81 25.61 -12.81
CA LYS A 412 4.87 26.67 -13.21
C LYS A 412 3.56 26.65 -12.42
N LYS A 413 3.07 25.46 -12.04
CA LYS A 413 1.90 25.30 -11.15
C LYS A 413 2.22 25.75 -9.72
N TYR A 414 3.45 25.47 -9.26
CA TYR A 414 3.96 25.75 -7.93
C TYR A 414 5.31 26.50 -8.03
N PRO A 415 5.31 27.83 -8.13
CA PRO A 415 6.52 28.60 -8.35
C PRO A 415 7.59 28.43 -7.26
N LEU A 416 8.88 28.38 -7.65
CA LEU A 416 10.03 28.17 -6.75
C LEU A 416 10.22 29.30 -5.70
N ASP A 417 9.72 30.50 -5.99
CA ASP A 417 9.71 31.64 -5.09
C ASP A 417 8.57 31.59 -4.07
N GLU A 418 7.53 30.78 -4.31
CA GLU A 418 6.40 30.58 -3.39
C GLU A 418 6.46 29.24 -2.62
N TYR A 419 7.18 28.25 -3.15
CA TYR A 419 7.21 26.89 -2.62
C TYR A 419 8.63 26.37 -2.37
N ASN A 420 8.83 25.74 -1.21
CA ASN A 420 9.94 24.84 -0.92
C ASN A 420 9.71 23.49 -1.60
N TYR A 421 10.73 22.97 -2.28
CA TYR A 421 10.66 21.67 -2.97
C TYR A 421 11.38 20.58 -2.18
N PHE A 422 10.57 19.75 -1.51
CA PHE A 422 11.03 18.56 -0.83
C PHE A 422 10.94 17.34 -1.74
N PHE A 423 11.93 16.46 -1.65
CA PHE A 423 11.97 15.20 -2.38
C PHE A 423 12.06 14.03 -1.39
N LYS A 424 11.03 13.19 -1.39
CA LYS A 424 11.01 11.92 -0.65
C LYS A 424 11.13 10.76 -1.63
N LEU A 425 12.32 10.21 -1.76
CA LEU A 425 12.57 9.10 -2.68
C LEU A 425 12.27 7.73 -2.05
N HIS A 426 12.11 6.73 -2.91
CA HIS A 426 12.03 5.32 -2.52
C HIS A 426 13.28 4.90 -1.73
N PRO A 427 13.17 4.06 -0.69
CA PRO A 427 14.33 3.54 0.08
C PRO A 427 15.39 2.78 -0.72
N TYR A 428 15.16 2.59 -2.01
CA TYR A 428 16.15 2.00 -2.91
C TYR A 428 17.33 2.95 -3.05
N TYR A 429 17.08 4.24 -3.27
CA TYR A 429 18.13 5.27 -3.43
C TYR A 429 18.73 5.58 -2.07
N ARG A 430 20.07 5.54 -1.97
CA ARG A 430 20.77 5.89 -0.72
C ARG A 430 20.68 7.40 -0.47
N ALA A 431 20.68 7.78 0.80
CA ALA A 431 20.75 9.19 1.20
C ALA A 431 22.05 9.85 0.68
N GLY A 432 22.03 11.18 0.54
CA GLY A 432 23.19 11.96 0.06
C GLY A 432 23.31 12.00 -1.46
N ASP A 433 24.54 11.88 -1.97
CA ASP A 433 24.90 12.17 -3.37
C ASP A 433 24.11 11.34 -4.40
N GLU A 434 23.75 10.10 -4.09
CA GLU A 434 22.97 9.26 -5.01
C GLU A 434 21.56 9.83 -5.23
N SER A 435 20.88 10.20 -4.13
CA SER A 435 19.56 10.84 -4.20
C SER A 435 19.64 12.18 -4.92
N LEU A 436 20.68 12.97 -4.66
CA LEU A 436 20.89 14.25 -5.32
C LEU A 436 21.15 14.08 -6.82
N LEU A 437 21.99 13.12 -7.23
CA LEU A 437 22.24 12.81 -8.63
C LEU A 437 20.95 12.42 -9.36
N TYR A 438 20.15 11.55 -8.75
CA TYR A 438 18.86 11.13 -9.29
C TYR A 438 17.89 12.31 -9.44
N ILE A 439 17.78 13.17 -8.43
CA ILE A 439 16.90 14.34 -8.45
C ILE A 439 17.36 15.36 -9.50
N ASN A 440 18.66 15.66 -9.56
CA ASN A 440 19.21 16.58 -10.56
C ASN A 440 19.01 16.07 -11.99
N LYS A 441 19.03 14.74 -12.17
CA LYS A 441 18.71 14.13 -13.46
C LYS A 441 17.22 14.24 -13.78
N LEU A 442 16.34 14.03 -12.81
CA LEU A 442 14.89 13.97 -12.98
C LEU A 442 14.24 15.36 -13.11
N ALA A 443 14.72 16.32 -12.33
CA ALA A 443 14.12 17.64 -12.16
C ALA A 443 15.20 18.75 -12.23
N PRO A 444 15.94 18.87 -13.34
CA PRO A 444 17.09 19.77 -13.45
C PRO A 444 16.73 21.27 -13.30
N ASN A 445 15.45 21.62 -13.46
CA ASN A 445 14.94 22.97 -13.27
C ASN A 445 14.72 23.34 -11.78
N ILE A 446 14.80 22.38 -10.87
CA ILE A 446 14.68 22.60 -9.42
C ILE A 446 16.08 22.72 -8.83
N GLN A 447 16.62 23.95 -8.81
CA GLN A 447 18.04 24.20 -8.49
C GLN A 447 18.40 23.97 -7.02
N ASN A 448 17.44 24.13 -6.11
CA ASN A 448 17.65 24.06 -4.65
C ASN A 448 16.74 22.98 -4.02
N PRO A 449 16.95 21.68 -4.31
CA PRO A 449 16.11 20.61 -3.78
C PRO A 449 16.40 20.36 -2.29
N ILE A 450 15.35 20.12 -1.50
CA ILE A 450 15.46 19.66 -0.12
C ILE A 450 15.20 18.16 -0.08
N ILE A 451 16.19 17.35 0.29
CA ILE A 451 16.11 15.90 0.16
C ILE A 451 15.84 15.25 1.51
N LEU A 452 14.67 14.62 1.64
CA LEU A 452 14.28 13.87 2.83
C LEU A 452 14.94 12.50 2.85
N ASN A 453 15.26 11.99 4.04
CA ASN A 453 15.85 10.66 4.22
C ASN A 453 14.95 9.58 3.57
N SER A 454 15.49 8.88 2.59
CA SER A 454 14.78 7.84 1.84
C SER A 454 14.49 6.59 2.67
N GLY A 455 15.28 6.31 3.71
CA GLY A 455 15.15 5.13 4.57
C GLY A 455 13.92 5.16 5.49
N ILE A 456 13.48 6.36 5.89
CA ILE A 456 12.31 6.59 6.74
C ILE A 456 11.04 6.44 5.88
N SER A 457 10.02 5.74 6.37
CA SER A 457 8.75 5.65 5.62
C SER A 457 8.03 6.99 5.57
N PHE A 458 7.23 7.22 4.53
CA PHE A 458 6.49 8.47 4.41
C PHE A 458 5.48 8.63 5.54
N GLU A 459 4.79 7.54 5.88
CA GLU A 459 3.80 7.46 6.95
C GLU A 459 4.41 7.81 8.32
N SER A 460 5.62 7.32 8.62
CA SER A 460 6.30 7.65 9.88
C SER A 460 6.71 9.12 9.96
N LEU A 461 7.05 9.73 8.81
CA LEU A 461 7.36 11.16 8.74
C LEU A 461 6.10 12.02 8.99
N LEU A 462 4.94 11.59 8.48
CA LEU A 462 3.67 12.27 8.76
C LEU A 462 3.27 12.12 10.24
N ALA A 463 3.47 10.93 10.84
CA ALA A 463 3.26 10.68 12.26
C ALA A 463 4.15 11.57 13.14
N PHE A 464 5.43 11.69 12.78
CA PHE A 464 6.37 12.61 13.43
C PHE A 464 5.90 14.07 13.39
N GLU A 465 5.52 14.56 12.21
CA GLU A 465 5.10 15.96 12.04
C GLU A 465 3.75 16.28 12.67
N LYS A 466 2.82 15.32 12.68
CA LYS A 466 1.58 15.44 13.44
C LYS A 466 1.84 15.54 14.93
N ASN A 467 2.70 14.68 15.47
CA ASN A 467 3.07 14.73 16.88
C ASN A 467 3.76 16.06 17.24
N ASN A 468 4.63 16.59 16.37
CA ASN A 468 5.21 17.92 16.55
C ASN A 468 4.14 19.02 16.60
N LEU A 469 3.14 18.96 15.72
CA LEU A 469 2.02 19.90 15.74
C LEU A 469 1.21 19.81 17.04
N ASP A 470 0.97 18.59 17.54
CA ASP A 470 0.17 18.34 18.75
C ASP A 470 0.91 18.79 20.01
N VAL A 471 2.19 18.44 20.15
CA VAL A 471 2.99 18.67 21.36
C VAL A 471 3.58 20.08 21.39
N ASN A 472 4.17 20.53 20.27
CA ASN A 472 4.91 21.80 20.21
C ASN A 472 4.09 22.94 19.59
N GLY A 473 2.94 22.63 18.98
CA GLY A 473 2.13 23.63 18.28
C GLY A 473 2.69 24.05 16.92
N THR A 474 3.79 23.43 16.47
CA THR A 474 4.50 23.78 15.23
C THR A 474 4.81 22.53 14.41
N SER A 475 4.63 22.62 13.10
CA SER A 475 5.06 21.60 12.13
C SER A 475 5.57 22.28 10.86
N ILE A 476 6.55 21.66 10.20
CA ILE A 476 7.00 22.05 8.87
C ILE A 476 5.92 21.70 7.84
N LEU A 477 5.32 20.51 7.95
CA LEU A 477 4.36 20.03 6.95
C LEU A 477 2.92 20.50 7.14
N PHE A 478 2.50 20.71 8.37
CA PHE A 478 1.09 20.96 8.69
C PHE A 478 0.89 22.29 9.41
N ASP A 479 -0.21 22.96 9.11
CA ASP A 479 -0.77 24.04 9.90
C ASP A 479 -2.08 23.59 10.56
N LYS A 480 -2.38 24.08 11.77
CA LYS A 480 -3.66 23.76 12.44
C LYS A 480 -4.85 24.23 11.61
N ASN A 481 -4.69 25.29 10.81
CA ASN A 481 -5.74 25.82 9.95
C ASN A 481 -5.97 24.97 8.71
N ASP A 482 -5.02 24.13 8.28
CA ASP A 482 -5.17 23.29 7.08
C ASP A 482 -6.34 22.29 7.19
N ILE A 483 -6.78 22.03 8.43
CA ILE A 483 -7.83 21.08 8.81
C ILE A 483 -9.22 21.68 8.61
N ASN A 484 -9.33 23.02 8.47
CA ASN A 484 -10.59 23.72 8.28
C ASN A 484 -11.15 23.53 6.86
N SER A 485 -12.47 23.36 6.74
CA SER A 485 -13.16 23.15 5.45
C SER A 485 -12.90 24.25 4.42
N ASP A 486 -12.62 25.47 4.88
CA ASP A 486 -12.52 26.67 4.05
C ASP A 486 -11.12 26.87 3.44
N VAL A 487 -10.12 26.12 3.91
CA VAL A 487 -8.78 26.16 3.31
C VAL A 487 -8.80 25.41 1.98
N LEU A 488 -8.53 26.13 0.89
CA LEU A 488 -8.48 25.57 -0.46
C LEU A 488 -7.11 24.97 -0.82
N VAL A 489 -6.03 25.51 -0.23
CA VAL A 489 -4.67 25.06 -0.49
C VAL A 489 -3.94 24.91 0.84
N PRO A 490 -3.62 23.67 1.26
CA PRO A 490 -2.91 23.44 2.52
C PRO A 490 -1.46 23.92 2.46
N LYS A 491 -0.82 24.05 3.63
CA LYS A 491 0.60 24.38 3.75
C LYS A 491 1.51 23.48 2.91
N THR A 492 1.17 22.19 2.82
CA THR A 492 1.91 21.20 2.04
C THR A 492 1.02 20.55 0.99
N SER A 493 1.47 20.54 -0.26
CA SER A 493 0.86 19.73 -1.33
C SER A 493 1.82 18.63 -1.78
N ILE A 494 1.27 17.45 -2.08
CA ILE A 494 2.05 16.30 -2.53
C ILE A 494 1.87 16.13 -4.05
N ILE A 495 2.98 15.86 -4.73
CA ILE A 495 3.04 15.63 -6.18
C ILE A 495 3.75 14.31 -6.50
N GLY A 496 3.44 13.74 -7.67
CA GLY A 496 4.09 12.53 -8.17
C GLY A 496 4.05 12.45 -9.69
N ALA A 497 5.10 11.86 -10.27
CA ALA A 497 5.16 11.57 -11.71
C ALA A 497 4.60 10.17 -12.04
N GLN A 498 3.94 9.54 -11.07
CA GLN A 498 3.31 8.25 -11.19
C GLN A 498 2.29 8.06 -10.05
N PRO A 499 1.03 7.72 -10.34
CA PRO A 499 0.03 7.43 -9.31
C PRO A 499 0.13 6.02 -8.68
N SER A 500 1.30 5.35 -8.75
CA SER A 500 1.49 4.04 -8.14
C SER A 500 1.92 4.20 -6.67
N SER A 501 1.15 3.66 -5.72
CA SER A 501 1.20 2.23 -5.36
C SER A 501 0.65 2.02 -3.94
N THR A 502 0.73 3.02 -3.07
CA THR A 502 0.32 2.91 -1.65
C THR A 502 0.26 4.29 -1.02
N VAL A 503 1.19 5.17 -1.39
CA VAL A 503 1.38 6.48 -0.76
C VAL A 503 0.11 7.34 -0.81
N VAL A 504 -0.62 7.39 -1.93
CA VAL A 504 -1.85 8.19 -2.04
C VAL A 504 -2.90 7.69 -1.04
N ILE A 505 -3.22 6.40 -1.06
CA ILE A 505 -4.21 5.80 -0.16
C ILE A 505 -3.73 5.92 1.29
N ALA A 506 -2.51 5.49 1.59
CA ALA A 506 -1.94 5.51 2.94
C ALA A 506 -1.94 6.92 3.53
N THR A 507 -1.60 7.93 2.72
CA THR A 507 -1.56 9.31 3.20
C THR A 507 -2.97 9.90 3.34
N LEU A 508 -3.90 9.65 2.40
CA LEU A 508 -5.30 10.06 2.55
C LEU A 508 -5.91 9.52 3.84
N HIS A 509 -5.72 8.21 4.08
CA HIS A 509 -6.22 7.54 5.27
C HIS A 509 -5.52 8.03 6.54
N TYR A 510 -4.19 8.15 6.51
CA TYR A 510 -3.44 8.72 7.62
C TYR A 510 -3.96 10.12 7.98
N LEU A 511 -4.12 11.02 7.01
CA LEU A 511 -4.60 12.38 7.25
C LEU A 511 -6.02 12.38 7.81
N SER A 512 -6.92 11.59 7.22
CA SER A 512 -8.30 11.45 7.72
C SER A 512 -8.34 10.97 9.17
N GLN A 513 -7.56 9.94 9.50
CA GLN A 513 -7.50 9.35 10.84
C GLN A 513 -6.84 10.29 11.86
N ALA A 514 -5.64 10.80 11.55
CA ALA A 514 -4.83 11.58 12.47
C ALA A 514 -5.44 12.94 12.79
N PHE A 515 -6.13 13.56 11.82
CA PHE A 515 -6.78 14.86 11.99
C PHE A 515 -8.30 14.79 12.22
N GLY A 516 -8.92 13.61 12.08
CA GLY A 516 -10.37 13.44 12.26
C GLY A 516 -11.24 14.08 11.15
N ILE A 517 -10.63 14.31 9.98
CA ILE A 517 -11.24 14.97 8.81
C ILE A 517 -11.80 13.95 7.80
N SER A 518 -12.68 14.39 6.90
CA SER A 518 -13.16 13.54 5.82
C SER A 518 -12.06 13.25 4.78
N LEU A 519 -12.23 12.20 3.99
CA LEU A 519 -11.31 11.90 2.88
C LEU A 519 -11.32 13.01 1.81
N ASN A 520 -12.44 13.70 1.62
CA ASN A 520 -12.52 14.88 0.74
C ASN A 520 -11.72 16.08 1.27
N GLN A 521 -11.61 16.24 2.59
CA GLN A 521 -10.70 17.25 3.16
C GLN A 521 -9.24 16.80 3.03
N ALA A 522 -8.94 15.52 3.26
CA ALA A 522 -7.61 14.96 3.08
C ALA A 522 -7.11 15.05 1.62
N SER A 523 -8.00 14.92 0.64
CA SER A 523 -7.66 15.00 -0.79
C SER A 523 -7.12 16.37 -1.21
N LYS A 524 -7.31 17.42 -0.41
CA LYS A 524 -6.70 18.74 -0.66
C LYS A 524 -5.18 18.72 -0.54
N PHE A 525 -4.62 17.87 0.32
CA PHE A 525 -3.17 17.66 0.43
C PHE A 525 -2.63 16.78 -0.71
N ILE A 526 -3.49 15.90 -1.25
CA ILE A 526 -3.14 14.82 -2.18
C ILE A 526 -4.11 14.81 -3.36
N ASN A 527 -4.13 15.92 -4.08
CA ASN A 527 -5.07 16.08 -5.18
C ASN A 527 -4.67 15.13 -6.32
N ALA A 528 -5.62 14.34 -6.86
CA ALA A 528 -5.34 13.42 -7.97
C ALA A 528 -4.71 14.13 -9.19
N SER A 529 -5.04 15.41 -9.41
CA SER A 529 -4.43 16.25 -10.46
C SER A 529 -2.95 16.57 -10.26
N ASN A 530 -2.36 16.19 -9.12
CA ASN A 530 -0.94 16.28 -8.83
C ASN A 530 -0.18 14.97 -9.10
N TYR A 531 -0.87 13.92 -9.53
CA TYR A 531 -0.27 12.63 -9.86
C TYR A 531 -0.45 12.34 -11.33
N ILE A 532 0.65 12.41 -12.07
CA ILE A 532 0.62 12.46 -13.53
C ILE A 532 0.71 11.05 -14.11
N LEU A 533 -0.22 10.72 -14.99
CA LEU A 533 -0.21 9.48 -15.76
C LEU A 533 0.78 9.58 -16.91
N PRO A 534 1.75 8.67 -17.03
CA PRO A 534 2.71 8.71 -18.12
C PRO A 534 2.06 8.66 -19.52
N SER A 535 2.64 9.39 -20.47
CA SER A 535 2.20 9.43 -21.87
C SER A 535 3.17 8.74 -22.83
N SER A 536 4.36 8.36 -22.38
CA SER A 536 5.40 7.75 -23.22
C SER A 536 5.87 6.38 -22.73
N TYR A 537 5.47 5.97 -21.52
CA TYR A 537 5.84 4.69 -20.90
C TYR A 537 4.69 4.07 -20.10
N HIS A 538 4.80 2.80 -19.77
CA HIS A 538 3.85 2.11 -18.89
C HIS A 538 4.19 2.36 -17.41
N LEU A 539 3.18 2.65 -16.59
CA LEU A 539 3.37 3.01 -15.19
C LEU A 539 4.05 1.90 -14.38
N VAL A 540 3.64 0.64 -14.52
CA VAL A 540 4.30 -0.51 -13.86
C VAL A 540 5.46 -1.11 -14.67
N GLN A 541 5.22 -1.42 -15.96
CA GLN A 541 6.14 -2.18 -16.81
C GLN A 541 7.14 -1.28 -17.55
N ARG A 542 8.28 -1.10 -16.92
CA ARG A 542 9.31 -0.08 -17.17
C ARG A 542 9.85 0.01 -18.58
N ASP A 543 9.84 -1.09 -19.32
CA ASP A 543 10.48 -1.21 -20.63
C ASP A 543 9.47 -1.10 -21.79
N ILE A 544 8.18 -0.90 -21.47
CA ILE A 544 7.14 -0.64 -22.47
C ILE A 544 7.16 0.85 -22.82
N LYS A 545 7.53 1.11 -24.08
CA LYS A 545 7.46 2.43 -24.72
C LYS A 545 6.16 2.56 -25.52
N TYR A 546 5.46 3.67 -25.34
CA TYR A 546 4.32 4.04 -26.18
C TYR A 546 4.70 5.14 -27.15
N VAL A 547 4.34 4.96 -28.41
CA VAL A 547 4.50 5.98 -29.46
C VAL A 547 3.28 6.90 -29.53
N ASP A 548 2.07 6.35 -29.31
CA ASP A 548 0.83 7.11 -29.22
C ASP A 548 0.50 7.44 -27.75
N PRO A 549 0.48 8.73 -27.36
CA PRO A 549 0.10 9.17 -26.03
C PRO A 549 -1.31 8.72 -25.58
N SER A 550 -2.23 8.57 -26.53
CA SER A 550 -3.61 8.14 -26.24
C SER A 550 -3.66 6.66 -25.85
N GLU A 551 -2.81 5.84 -26.49
CA GLU A 551 -2.61 4.45 -26.12
C GLU A 551 -2.00 4.33 -24.72
N ALA A 552 -0.94 5.11 -24.44
CA ALA A 552 -0.31 5.15 -23.13
C ALA A 552 -1.30 5.51 -22.02
N LYS A 553 -2.09 6.57 -22.22
CA LYS A 553 -3.12 7.02 -21.26
C LYS A 553 -4.08 5.90 -20.92
N ARG A 554 -4.67 5.26 -21.94
CA ARG A 554 -5.63 4.16 -21.75
C ARG A 554 -5.01 2.98 -21.03
N ALA A 555 -3.85 2.50 -21.49
CA ALA A 555 -3.18 1.38 -20.84
C ALA A 555 -2.84 1.66 -19.37
N ASN A 556 -2.41 2.89 -19.07
CA ASN A 556 -2.10 3.29 -17.71
C ASN A 556 -3.36 3.47 -16.83
N GLN A 557 -4.48 3.95 -17.39
CA GLN A 557 -5.76 3.99 -16.68
C GLN A 557 -6.31 2.59 -16.40
N ASP A 558 -6.26 1.70 -17.38
CA ASP A 558 -6.68 0.29 -17.23
C ASP A 558 -5.84 -0.40 -16.14
N GLN A 559 -4.53 -0.13 -16.12
CA GLN A 559 -3.64 -0.67 -15.09
C GLN A 559 -3.94 -0.11 -13.69
N MET A 560 -4.29 1.17 -13.57
CA MET A 560 -4.72 1.75 -12.29
C MET A 560 -6.04 1.14 -11.83
N GLU A 561 -7.02 0.99 -12.73
CA GLU A 561 -8.32 0.38 -12.42
C GLU A 561 -8.13 -1.06 -11.93
N ALA A 562 -7.27 -1.83 -12.60
CA ALA A 562 -6.94 -3.19 -12.18
C ALA A 562 -6.31 -3.25 -10.77
N ILE A 563 -5.49 -2.27 -10.40
CA ILE A 563 -4.85 -2.21 -9.08
C ILE A 563 -5.81 -1.72 -8.00
N TYR A 564 -6.59 -0.67 -8.28
CA TYR A 564 -7.33 0.10 -7.28
C TYR A 564 -8.85 -0.06 -7.33
N SER A 565 -9.39 -0.92 -8.20
CA SER A 565 -10.85 -1.11 -8.37
C SER A 565 -11.61 -1.23 -7.05
N GLU A 566 -11.10 -2.00 -6.08
CA GLU A 566 -11.72 -2.09 -4.76
C GLU A 566 -11.75 -0.74 -4.04
N SER A 567 -10.60 -0.07 -3.88
CA SER A 567 -10.55 1.26 -3.23
C SER A 567 -11.37 2.33 -3.97
N ILE A 568 -11.48 2.24 -5.30
CA ILE A 568 -12.33 3.12 -6.10
C ILE A 568 -13.80 2.86 -5.79
N ASN A 569 -14.21 1.59 -5.76
CA ASN A 569 -15.58 1.18 -5.45
C ASN A 569 -15.99 1.55 -4.02
N LEU A 570 -15.05 1.46 -3.07
CA LEU A 570 -15.26 1.89 -1.68
C LEU A 570 -15.32 3.42 -1.51
N GLY A 571 -15.04 4.20 -2.55
CA GLY A 571 -15.00 5.66 -2.47
C GLY A 571 -13.85 6.19 -1.60
N VAL A 572 -12.79 5.39 -1.41
CA VAL A 572 -11.62 5.70 -0.58
C VAL A 572 -10.37 6.00 -1.43
N PHE A 573 -10.50 5.91 -2.75
CA PHE A 573 -9.50 6.33 -3.73
C PHE A 573 -10.17 7.13 -4.86
N PRO A 574 -9.49 8.13 -5.45
CA PRO A 574 -10.07 8.90 -6.56
C PRO A 574 -10.32 8.01 -7.79
N GLN A 575 -11.32 8.37 -8.59
CA GLN A 575 -11.55 7.72 -9.88
C GLN A 575 -10.32 7.86 -10.79
N VAL A 576 -10.00 6.83 -11.59
CA VAL A 576 -8.81 6.85 -12.49
C VAL A 576 -8.86 7.99 -13.51
N THR A 577 -10.04 8.54 -13.79
CA THR A 577 -10.24 9.69 -14.69
C THR A 577 -9.83 11.03 -14.09
N ALA A 578 -9.66 11.12 -12.77
CA ALA A 578 -9.20 12.33 -12.07
C ALA A 578 -7.69 12.58 -12.25
N PHE A 579 -6.94 11.56 -12.68
CA PHE A 579 -5.50 11.65 -12.91
C PHE A 579 -5.22 12.13 -14.34
N PRO A 580 -4.60 13.31 -14.52
CA PRO A 580 -4.28 13.82 -15.86
C PRO A 580 -3.12 13.04 -16.47
N SER A 581 -3.15 12.86 -17.80
CA SER A 581 -1.98 12.40 -18.52
C SER A 581 -0.87 13.46 -18.54
N ALA A 582 0.38 13.02 -18.74
CA ALA A 582 1.53 13.89 -18.84
C ALA A 582 1.35 14.93 -19.94
N ASN A 583 0.86 14.54 -21.11
CA ASN A 583 0.55 15.49 -22.17
C ASN A 583 -0.50 16.52 -21.74
N GLU A 584 -1.65 16.10 -21.20
CA GLU A 584 -2.69 17.05 -20.75
C GLU A 584 -2.16 18.03 -19.69
N PHE A 585 -1.34 17.55 -18.77
CA PHE A 585 -0.73 18.38 -17.74
C PHE A 585 0.32 19.36 -18.31
N ILE A 586 1.22 18.87 -19.16
CA ILE A 586 2.25 19.70 -19.82
C ILE A 586 1.58 20.78 -20.68
N GLU A 587 0.56 20.43 -21.46
CA GLU A 587 -0.14 21.38 -22.32
C GLU A 587 -0.82 22.48 -21.52
N LYS A 588 -1.42 22.12 -20.39
CA LYS A 588 -2.09 23.07 -19.50
C LYS A 588 -1.16 24.17 -18.98
N TYR A 589 0.10 23.84 -18.67
CA TYR A 589 1.03 24.81 -18.05
C TYR A 589 2.09 25.35 -19.02
N LEU A 590 2.57 24.55 -19.96
CA LEU A 590 3.67 24.88 -20.88
C LEU A 590 3.21 25.08 -22.33
N GLY A 591 1.97 24.69 -22.68
CA GLY A 591 1.41 24.79 -24.02
C GLY A 591 1.66 23.56 -24.90
N GLN A 592 0.91 23.45 -26.00
CA GLN A 592 0.91 22.30 -26.92
C GLN A 592 2.27 21.94 -27.51
N GLY A 593 3.12 22.92 -27.79
CA GLY A 593 4.45 22.63 -28.35
C GLY A 593 5.34 21.84 -27.39
N ALA A 594 5.13 21.97 -26.07
CA ALA A 594 5.95 21.35 -25.05
C ALA A 594 5.60 19.87 -24.80
N SER A 595 4.38 19.43 -25.10
CA SER A 595 3.95 18.03 -24.97
C SER A 595 4.47 17.12 -26.08
N PHE A 596 5.02 17.70 -27.16
CA PHE A 596 5.65 16.92 -28.21
C PHE A 596 6.96 16.29 -27.72
N ASN A 597 6.98 14.95 -27.64
CA ASN A 597 8.16 14.20 -27.26
C ASN A 597 8.98 13.79 -28.51
N PRO A 598 10.16 14.38 -28.75
CA PRO A 598 10.93 14.16 -29.97
C PRO A 598 11.52 12.75 -30.08
N TYR A 599 11.53 11.98 -28.98
CA TYR A 599 12.04 10.61 -28.92
C TYR A 599 10.98 9.55 -29.26
N LEU A 600 9.72 9.96 -29.46
CA LEU A 600 8.61 9.07 -29.84
C LEU A 600 8.40 8.96 -31.35
N LYS A 601 9.32 9.44 -32.19
CA LYS A 601 9.16 9.36 -33.66
C LYS A 601 8.83 7.93 -34.10
N THR A 602 7.73 7.78 -34.82
CA THR A 602 7.49 6.61 -35.65
C THR A 602 8.66 6.49 -36.61
N SER A 603 9.37 5.37 -36.60
CA SER A 603 10.14 4.98 -37.77
C SER A 603 9.15 4.99 -38.92
N LYS A 604 9.25 5.96 -39.84
CA LYS A 604 8.56 5.87 -41.11
C LYS A 604 8.98 4.52 -41.69
N SER A 605 8.01 3.63 -41.87
CA SER A 605 8.19 2.39 -42.62
C SER A 605 8.82 2.76 -43.95
N ASN A 606 10.07 2.34 -44.16
CA ASN A 606 10.69 2.34 -45.47
C ASN A 606 10.07 1.23 -46.32
#